data_AF-A0A8I0B3K9-F1
#
_entry.id   AF-A0A8I0B3K9-F1
#
_cell.length_a   1.000
_cell.length_b   1.000
_cell.length_c   1.000
_cell.angle_alpha   90.00
_cell.angle_beta   90.00
_cell.angle_gamma   90.00
#
_symmetry.space_group_name_H-M   'P 1'
#
loop_
_entity.id
_entity.type
_entity.pdbx_description
1 polymer ?
#
loop_
_entity_poly.entity_id
_entity_poly.type
_entity_poly.pdbx_seq_one_letter_code
_entity_poly.pdbx_strand_id
1 'polypeptide(L)'
;MRALLFFLLLLAMTAPLATASSCRTTSETEAANSLAEQLAANLTLRLDRSQPVVPTVFVPLDDVEATSPLGRLLAERTADALARWGFSLSEVRLRAQSLRITPMQGEFALTRNERALASPVSAQAVLTGTYAQSGHILHVSARLIHAISRTVLSTADCELVLTPATRASMTPDSVGAHQNAALLSPANPTDTRAIQSRLKELGLYRGKIDGIWGKHTQAAVDAFRRIRGIASTAKWDMATQQALLGS
;
A
#
# COMPACT_ATOMS: atom_id res chain seq x y z
N MET A 1 56.70 44.25 -32.80
CA MET A 1 56.90 44.62 -31.38
C MET A 1 55.63 45.35 -30.92
N ARG A 2 55.02 44.91 -29.80
CA ARG A 2 53.78 45.41 -29.12
C ARG A 2 52.45 44.78 -29.62
N ALA A 3 52.03 43.61 -29.08
CA ALA A 3 51.23 43.40 -27.84
C ALA A 3 49.79 43.92 -28.02
N LEU A 4 48.77 43.12 -28.42
CA LEU A 4 48.15 41.94 -27.80
C LEU A 4 47.59 42.21 -26.39
N LEU A 5 46.29 42.53 -26.29
CA LEU A 5 45.46 42.44 -25.07
C LEU A 5 43.97 42.55 -25.44
N PHE A 6 43.42 41.45 -25.97
CA PHE A 6 41.98 41.21 -26.02
C PHE A 6 41.59 40.60 -24.67
N PHE A 7 40.92 41.37 -23.82
CA PHE A 7 40.42 40.90 -22.52
C PHE A 7 39.16 40.07 -22.75
N LEU A 8 39.34 38.76 -22.99
CA LEU A 8 38.26 37.80 -23.18
C LEU A 8 37.76 37.36 -21.81
N LEU A 9 36.62 37.92 -21.40
CA LEU A 9 35.93 37.60 -20.14
C LEU A 9 35.35 36.17 -20.23
N LEU A 10 36.13 35.18 -19.80
CA LEU A 10 35.72 33.78 -19.69
C LEU A 10 34.77 33.64 -18.49
N LEU A 11 33.47 33.79 -18.74
CA LEU A 11 32.44 33.43 -17.77
C LEU A 11 32.45 31.90 -17.65
N ALA A 12 33.16 31.37 -16.66
CA ALA A 12 33.10 29.96 -16.31
C ALA A 12 31.67 29.66 -15.84
N MET A 13 30.82 29.15 -16.73
CA MET A 13 29.60 28.44 -16.33
C MET A 13 30.05 27.16 -15.64
N THR A 14 30.27 27.26 -14.33
CA THR A 14 30.26 26.10 -13.45
C THR A 14 28.84 25.56 -13.47
N ALA A 15 28.55 24.64 -14.39
CA ALA A 15 27.37 23.81 -14.26
C ALA A 15 27.49 23.11 -12.90
N PRO A 16 26.54 23.28 -11.96
CA PRO A 16 26.54 22.47 -10.77
C PRO A 16 26.43 21.02 -11.26
N LEU A 17 27.43 20.19 -10.96
CA LEU A 17 27.23 18.75 -11.02
C LEU A 17 26.01 18.48 -10.15
N ALA A 18 25.00 17.84 -10.72
CA ALA A 18 23.87 17.33 -9.96
C ALA A 18 24.44 16.38 -8.91
N THR A 19 24.70 16.90 -7.72
CA THR A 19 25.00 16.11 -6.54
C THR A 19 23.82 15.18 -6.38
N ALA A 20 24.03 13.88 -6.60
CA ALA A 20 23.09 12.86 -6.18
C ALA A 20 22.77 13.17 -4.71
N SER A 21 21.54 13.61 -4.45
CA SER A 21 21.12 14.00 -3.11
C SER A 21 21.12 12.75 -2.26
N SER A 22 22.22 12.48 -1.57
CA SER A 22 22.32 11.37 -0.63
C SER A 22 21.37 11.66 0.53
N CYS A 23 20.15 11.14 0.44
CA CYS A 23 19.13 11.35 1.45
C CYS A 23 19.41 10.45 2.66
N ARG A 24 19.64 11.07 3.83
CA ARG A 24 19.68 10.39 5.12
C ARG A 24 18.96 11.25 6.16
N THR A 25 17.93 10.70 6.80
CA THR A 25 17.09 11.45 7.75
C THR A 25 16.46 10.53 8.80
N THR A 26 15.96 11.09 9.90
CA THR A 26 15.10 10.41 10.89
C THR A 26 13.61 10.68 10.65
N SER A 27 13.26 11.56 9.72
CA SER A 27 11.89 12.03 9.46
C SER A 27 11.29 11.36 8.23
N GLU A 28 10.13 10.71 8.37
CA GLU A 28 9.42 10.12 7.23
C GLU A 28 9.00 11.19 6.20
N THR A 29 8.77 12.43 6.64
CA THR A 29 8.37 13.53 5.77
C THR A 29 9.53 14.06 4.94
N GLU A 30 10.71 14.18 5.55
CA GLU A 30 11.92 14.57 4.80
C GLU A 30 12.32 13.49 3.80
N ALA A 31 12.23 12.22 4.20
CA ALA A 31 12.47 11.10 3.29
C ALA A 31 11.52 11.15 2.10
N ALA A 32 10.22 11.32 2.34
CA ALA A 32 9.22 11.42 1.28
C ALA A 32 9.44 12.61 0.33
N ASN A 33 9.81 13.78 0.87
CA ASN A 33 10.12 14.97 0.08
C ASN A 33 11.35 14.75 -0.81
N SER A 34 12.43 14.18 -0.26
CA SER A 34 13.64 13.90 -1.03
C SER A 34 13.40 12.84 -2.11
N LEU A 35 12.61 11.80 -1.80
CA LEU A 35 12.20 10.80 -2.80
C LEU A 35 11.44 11.46 -3.96
N ALA A 36 10.48 12.34 -3.67
CA ALA A 36 9.72 13.04 -4.71
C ALA A 36 10.58 14.00 -5.56
N GLU A 37 11.51 14.73 -4.93
CA GLU A 37 12.46 15.61 -5.62
C GLU A 37 13.36 14.81 -6.57
N GLN A 38 13.97 13.72 -6.09
CA GLN A 38 14.78 12.83 -6.91
C GLN A 38 13.95 12.22 -8.05
N LEU A 39 12.72 11.77 -7.78
CA LEU A 39 11.83 11.23 -8.79
C LEU A 39 11.51 12.26 -9.88
N ALA A 40 11.27 13.51 -9.50
CA ALA A 40 11.00 14.61 -10.43
C ALA A 40 12.25 15.01 -11.24
N ALA A 41 13.42 15.04 -10.61
CA ALA A 41 14.69 15.43 -11.23
C ALA A 41 15.25 14.36 -12.17
N ASN A 42 15.07 13.07 -11.85
CA ASN A 42 15.69 11.95 -12.55
C ASN A 42 14.79 11.33 -13.64
N LEU A 43 13.79 12.06 -14.13
CA LEU A 43 12.91 11.58 -15.21
C LEU A 43 13.70 11.39 -16.52
N THR A 44 13.75 10.14 -16.97
CA THR A 44 14.32 9.74 -18.27
C THR A 44 13.45 10.14 -19.46
N LEU A 45 12.14 10.26 -19.25
CA LEU A 45 11.16 10.71 -20.23
C LEU A 45 10.24 11.74 -19.61
N ARG A 46 9.88 12.79 -20.37
CA ARG A 46 8.91 13.79 -19.93
C ARG A 46 7.52 13.15 -19.79
N LEU A 47 6.92 13.35 -18.62
CA LEU A 47 5.53 12.96 -18.36
C LEU A 47 4.59 14.13 -18.65
N ASP A 48 3.38 13.78 -19.09
CA ASP A 48 2.29 14.72 -19.29
C ASP A 48 1.65 14.99 -17.94
N ARG A 49 1.82 16.22 -17.45
CA ARG A 49 1.35 16.63 -16.12
C ARG A 49 -0.17 16.59 -15.98
N SER A 50 -0.92 16.55 -17.08
CA SER A 50 -2.37 16.40 -17.06
C SER A 50 -2.83 14.95 -16.87
N GLN A 51 -1.97 13.96 -17.18
CA GLN A 51 -2.30 12.56 -17.01
C GLN A 51 -1.93 12.06 -15.61
N PRO A 52 -2.78 11.20 -15.01
CA PRO A 52 -2.60 10.80 -13.63
C PRO A 52 -1.42 9.83 -13.45
N VAL A 53 -0.70 10.03 -12.34
CA VAL A 53 0.15 9.04 -11.71
C VAL A 53 -0.67 8.34 -10.62
N VAL A 54 -0.59 7.01 -10.57
CA VAL A 54 -1.25 6.22 -9.53
C VAL A 54 -0.23 5.86 -8.44
N PRO A 55 -0.38 6.37 -7.22
CA PRO A 55 0.44 5.92 -6.10
C PRO A 55 -0.02 4.54 -5.62
N THR A 56 0.95 3.67 -5.34
CA THR A 56 0.74 2.40 -4.65
C THR A 56 1.43 2.42 -3.29
N VAL A 57 1.00 1.52 -2.41
CA VAL A 57 1.63 1.32 -1.10
C VAL A 57 3.09 0.90 -1.27
N PHE A 58 3.96 1.40 -0.39
CA PHE A 58 5.34 0.92 -0.31
C PHE A 58 5.39 -0.34 0.54
N VAL A 59 6.13 -1.34 0.08
CA VAL A 59 6.12 -2.69 0.68
C VAL A 59 7.51 -3.11 1.16
N PRO A 60 7.63 -4.02 2.13
CA PRO A 60 8.91 -4.64 2.44
C PRO A 60 9.54 -5.27 1.18
N LEU A 61 10.86 -5.16 1.02
CA LEU A 61 11.57 -5.74 -0.12
C LEU A 61 11.53 -7.28 -0.12
N ASP A 62 11.47 -7.86 1.07
CA ASP A 62 11.41 -9.29 1.36
C ASP A 62 9.98 -9.87 1.32
N ASP A 63 8.95 -9.02 1.37
CA ASP A 63 7.54 -9.41 1.24
C ASP A 63 6.75 -8.31 0.52
N VAL A 64 6.57 -8.49 -0.80
CA VAL A 64 5.91 -7.51 -1.67
C VAL A 64 4.38 -7.51 -1.56
N GLU A 65 3.80 -8.48 -0.85
CA GLU A 65 2.35 -8.54 -0.60
C GLU A 65 1.98 -7.88 0.74
N ALA A 66 2.94 -7.75 1.65
CA ALA A 66 2.75 -7.09 2.92
C ALA A 66 2.55 -5.57 2.79
N THR A 67 1.66 -5.03 3.62
CA THR A 67 1.48 -3.58 3.77
C THR A 67 1.66 -3.20 5.24
N SER A 68 2.19 -2.00 5.50
CA SER A 68 2.39 -1.48 6.85
C SER A 68 1.91 -0.02 6.96
N PRO A 69 1.63 0.48 8.19
CA PRO A 69 1.40 1.91 8.43
C PRO A 69 2.50 2.78 7.82
N LEU A 70 3.76 2.38 8.02
CA LEU A 70 4.90 3.09 7.46
C LEU A 70 4.86 3.09 5.93
N GLY A 71 4.62 1.94 5.32
CA GLY A 71 4.56 1.80 3.86
C GLY A 71 3.45 2.64 3.22
N ARG A 72 2.26 2.69 3.84
CA ARG A 72 1.16 3.55 3.40
C ARG A 72 1.46 5.03 3.61
N LEU A 73 2.06 5.37 4.75
CA LEU A 73 2.44 6.75 5.07
C LEU A 73 3.50 7.27 4.10
N LEU A 74 4.55 6.49 3.83
CA LEU A 74 5.60 6.87 2.87
C LEU A 74 5.01 7.05 1.48
N ALA A 75 4.17 6.12 1.02
CA ALA A 75 3.49 6.24 -0.27
C ALA A 75 2.64 7.51 -0.36
N GLU A 76 1.80 7.78 0.64
CA GLU A 76 0.94 8.98 0.69
C GLU A 76 1.79 10.26 0.66
N ARG A 77 2.79 10.35 1.54
CA ARG A 77 3.62 11.57 1.67
C ARG A 77 4.47 11.81 0.42
N THR A 78 4.98 10.74 -0.21
CA THR A 78 5.73 10.87 -1.47
C THR A 78 4.80 11.26 -2.61
N ALA A 79 3.58 10.72 -2.67
CA ALA A 79 2.58 11.13 -3.62
C ALA A 79 2.25 12.63 -3.43
N ASP A 80 1.89 13.06 -2.22
CA ASP A 80 1.62 14.46 -1.88
C ASP A 80 2.77 15.39 -2.28
N ALA A 81 4.02 14.96 -2.07
CA ALA A 81 5.19 15.70 -2.47
C ALA A 81 5.31 15.77 -4.01
N LEU A 82 5.05 14.69 -4.74
CA LEU A 82 4.99 14.72 -6.20
C LEU A 82 3.88 15.63 -6.73
N ALA A 83 2.71 15.69 -6.08
CA ALA A 83 1.68 16.65 -6.47
C ALA A 83 2.19 18.10 -6.40
N ARG A 84 2.97 18.45 -5.37
CA ARG A 84 3.64 19.77 -5.27
C ARG A 84 4.66 20.01 -6.39
N TRP A 85 5.26 18.95 -6.92
CA TRP A 85 6.11 18.99 -8.12
C TRP A 85 5.31 19.02 -9.45
N GLY A 86 3.99 19.16 -9.39
CA GLY A 86 3.11 19.35 -10.54
C GLY A 86 2.68 18.05 -11.24
N PHE A 87 2.86 16.89 -10.63
CA PHE A 87 2.26 15.65 -11.13
C PHE A 87 0.76 15.59 -10.78
N SER A 88 -0.10 15.24 -11.73
CA SER A 88 -1.49 14.92 -11.44
C SER A 88 -1.56 13.53 -10.78
N LEU A 89 -2.25 13.43 -9.65
CA LEU A 89 -2.42 12.17 -8.93
C LEU A 89 -3.86 11.69 -9.05
N SER A 90 -4.04 10.39 -9.25
CA SER A 90 -5.37 9.79 -9.15
C SER A 90 -5.62 9.28 -7.73
N GLU A 91 -6.50 9.96 -6.99
CA GLU A 91 -7.10 9.36 -5.81
C GLU A 91 -8.12 8.28 -6.24
N VAL A 92 -7.78 7.02 -6.01
CA VAL A 92 -8.70 5.89 -6.23
C VAL A 92 -9.96 6.00 -5.36
N ARG A 93 -9.91 6.78 -4.26
CA ARG A 93 -11.00 6.92 -3.27
C ARG A 93 -12.11 7.89 -3.67
N LEU A 94 -11.84 8.91 -4.47
CA LEU A 94 -12.84 9.93 -4.85
C LEU A 94 -13.83 9.47 -5.94
N ARG A 95 -13.53 8.39 -6.67
CA ARG A 95 -14.44 7.85 -7.69
C ARG A 95 -15.49 6.88 -7.13
N ALA A 96 -15.39 6.47 -5.87
CA ALA A 96 -16.43 5.68 -5.21
C ALA A 96 -17.65 6.54 -4.81
N GLN A 97 -17.50 7.88 -4.74
CA GLN A 97 -18.53 8.80 -4.27
C GLN A 97 -19.47 9.31 -5.38
N SER A 98 -19.20 9.02 -6.65
CA SER A 98 -20.13 9.32 -7.76
C SER A 98 -21.18 8.23 -8.00
N LEU A 99 -21.19 7.17 -7.18
CA LEU A 99 -22.31 6.23 -7.10
C LEU A 99 -23.48 6.90 -6.37
N ARG A 100 -24.31 7.61 -7.15
CA ARG A 100 -25.65 8.02 -6.71
C ARG A 100 -26.42 6.78 -6.26
N ILE A 101 -26.57 6.62 -4.94
CA ILE A 101 -27.55 5.70 -4.37
C ILE A 101 -28.92 6.35 -4.58
N THR A 102 -29.64 5.92 -5.62
CA THR A 102 -31.09 6.13 -5.68
C THR A 102 -31.74 5.03 -4.86
N PRO A 103 -32.39 5.33 -3.73
CA PRO A 103 -33.05 4.30 -2.94
C PRO A 103 -34.45 4.10 -3.49
N MET A 104 -34.65 3.14 -4.39
CA MET A 104 -35.96 2.54 -4.58
C MET A 104 -35.83 1.04 -4.87
N GLN A 105 -36.27 0.26 -3.88
CA GLN A 105 -37.00 -0.99 -4.00
C GLN A 105 -36.52 -2.00 -5.05
N GLY A 106 -35.93 -3.08 -4.53
CA GLY A 106 -36.11 -4.42 -5.06
C GLY A 106 -35.51 -4.68 -6.42
N GLU A 107 -34.31 -5.24 -6.43
CA GLU A 107 -33.96 -6.41 -7.26
C GLU A 107 -32.53 -6.83 -6.94
N PHE A 108 -32.39 -7.83 -6.07
CA PHE A 108 -31.17 -8.63 -6.00
C PHE A 108 -31.20 -9.62 -7.16
N ALA A 109 -30.76 -9.21 -8.34
CA ALA A 109 -30.26 -10.10 -9.38
C ALA A 109 -29.62 -9.26 -10.48
N LEU A 110 -28.55 -9.79 -11.09
CA LEU A 110 -27.79 -9.20 -12.19
C LEU A 110 -26.83 -8.09 -11.70
N THR A 111 -25.53 -8.30 -11.54
CA THR A 111 -24.70 -9.28 -12.21
C THR A 111 -23.40 -9.42 -11.42
N ARG A 112 -23.11 -10.63 -10.95
CA ARG A 112 -21.75 -11.16 -11.02
C ARG A 112 -21.38 -11.18 -12.51
N ASN A 113 -20.95 -10.03 -13.02
CA ASN A 113 -20.14 -9.85 -14.22
C ASN A 113 -19.13 -8.74 -13.90
N GLU A 114 -18.10 -9.08 -13.14
CA GLU A 114 -16.68 -9.09 -13.52
C GLU A 114 -16.06 -7.83 -14.18
N ARG A 115 -16.80 -6.79 -14.58
CA ARG A 115 -16.28 -5.55 -15.24
C ARG A 115 -17.19 -4.32 -15.09
N ALA A 116 -17.75 -4.08 -13.91
CA ALA A 116 -18.39 -2.80 -13.60
C ALA A 116 -17.80 -2.31 -12.27
N LEU A 117 -16.59 -1.74 -12.23
CA LEU A 117 -16.35 -0.31 -12.49
C LEU A 117 -14.84 -0.02 -12.65
N ALA A 118 -14.07 -0.89 -13.30
CA ALA A 118 -12.74 -0.51 -13.76
C ALA A 118 -12.87 0.18 -15.12
N SER A 119 -13.28 1.46 -15.13
CA SER A 119 -12.71 2.32 -16.18
C SER A 119 -11.21 2.07 -16.13
N PRO A 120 -10.53 1.72 -17.24
CA PRO A 120 -9.08 1.62 -17.21
C PRO A 120 -8.61 2.91 -16.60
N VAL A 121 -7.93 2.83 -15.45
CA VAL A 121 -7.27 4.00 -14.93
C VAL A 121 -6.26 4.33 -16.03
N SER A 122 -6.56 5.36 -16.82
CA SER A 122 -5.64 5.89 -17.83
C SER A 122 -4.50 6.59 -17.10
N ALA A 123 -3.77 5.82 -16.30
CA ALA A 123 -2.58 6.22 -15.62
C ALA A 123 -1.48 6.27 -16.66
N GLN A 124 -0.72 7.36 -16.67
CA GLN A 124 0.50 7.42 -17.46
C GLN A 124 1.62 6.68 -16.74
N ALA A 125 1.65 6.76 -15.41
CA ALA A 125 2.66 6.11 -14.59
C ALA A 125 2.09 5.61 -13.26
N VAL A 126 2.85 4.71 -12.64
CA VAL A 126 2.61 4.18 -11.30
C VAL A 126 3.79 4.58 -10.43
N LEU A 127 3.51 5.19 -9.28
CA LEU A 127 4.49 5.38 -8.21
C LEU A 127 4.46 4.12 -7.33
N THR A 128 5.58 3.43 -7.24
CA THR A 128 5.75 2.26 -6.37
C THR A 128 7.02 2.41 -5.54
N GLY A 129 7.11 1.68 -4.43
CA GLY A 129 8.30 1.70 -3.59
C GLY A 129 8.45 0.46 -2.75
N THR A 130 9.69 0.22 -2.34
CA THR A 130 10.07 -0.86 -1.44
C THR A 130 10.92 -0.33 -0.31
N TYR A 131 10.92 -1.00 0.83
CA TYR A 131 11.85 -0.69 1.91
C TYR A 131 12.53 -1.95 2.47
N ALA A 132 13.79 -1.83 2.87
CA ALA A 132 14.58 -2.91 3.46
C ALA A 132 15.33 -2.42 4.71
N GLN A 133 15.29 -3.21 5.78
CA GLN A 133 15.99 -2.87 7.01
C GLN A 133 17.40 -3.46 7.04
N SER A 134 18.39 -2.61 7.32
CA SER A 134 19.78 -3.00 7.63
C SER A 134 20.21 -2.34 8.94
N GLY A 135 20.20 -3.12 10.04
CA GLY A 135 20.46 -2.60 11.38
C GLY A 135 19.43 -1.53 11.81
N HIS A 136 19.91 -0.29 11.99
CA HIS A 136 19.08 0.88 12.33
C HIS A 136 18.74 1.75 11.12
N ILE A 137 19.11 1.34 9.91
CA ILE A 137 18.83 2.06 8.68
C ILE A 137 17.75 1.32 7.91
N LEU A 138 16.74 2.05 7.48
CA LEU A 138 15.73 1.60 6.55
C LEU A 138 16.02 2.21 5.19
N HIS A 139 16.42 1.39 4.24
CA HIS A 139 16.64 1.81 2.86
C HIS A 139 15.28 1.84 2.15
N VAL A 140 14.80 3.03 1.79
CA VAL A 140 13.55 3.22 1.05
C VAL A 140 13.89 3.54 -0.40
N SER A 141 13.28 2.81 -1.32
CA SER A 141 13.42 3.05 -2.75
C SER A 141 12.07 3.33 -3.37
N ALA A 142 11.97 4.36 -4.19
CA ALA A 142 10.77 4.69 -4.95
C ALA A 142 11.06 4.69 -6.45
N ARG A 143 10.05 4.35 -7.25
CA ARG A 143 10.13 4.29 -8.71
C ARG A 143 8.87 4.85 -9.34
N LEU A 144 9.04 5.61 -10.41
CA LEU A 144 7.97 5.89 -11.37
C LEU A 144 8.11 4.91 -12.53
N ILE A 145 7.06 4.14 -12.78
CA ILE A 145 7.02 3.14 -13.84
C ILE A 145 5.94 3.55 -14.84
N HIS A 146 6.26 3.61 -16.12
CA HIS A 146 5.25 3.90 -17.14
C HIS A 146 4.21 2.79 -17.17
N ALA A 147 2.93 3.13 -17.08
CA ALA A 147 1.87 2.16 -16.80
C ALA A 147 1.68 1.14 -17.95
N ILE A 148 1.93 1.55 -19.19
CA ILE A 148 1.72 0.71 -20.38
C ILE A 148 2.99 -0.06 -20.74
N SER A 149 4.11 0.66 -20.93
CA SER A 149 5.38 0.04 -21.36
C SER A 149 6.13 -0.67 -20.22
N ARG A 150 5.72 -0.46 -18.96
CA ARG A 150 6.36 -1.03 -17.75
C ARG A 150 7.83 -0.65 -17.58
N THR A 151 8.29 0.37 -18.29
CA THR A 151 9.66 0.88 -18.20
C THR A 151 9.80 1.78 -16.98
N VAL A 152 10.94 1.68 -16.28
CA VAL A 152 11.27 2.59 -15.19
C VAL A 152 11.59 3.97 -15.78
N LEU A 153 10.84 4.97 -15.37
CA LEU A 153 10.96 6.35 -15.82
C LEU A 153 11.90 7.16 -14.92
N SER A 154 11.87 6.87 -13.62
CA SER A 154 12.69 7.53 -12.62
C SER A 154 12.82 6.64 -11.38
N THR A 155 13.91 6.84 -10.64
CA THR A 155 14.22 6.13 -9.40
C THR A 155 14.68 7.13 -8.35
N ALA A 156 14.37 6.84 -7.10
CA ALA A 156 14.85 7.58 -5.95
C ALA A 156 15.17 6.64 -4.79
N ASP A 157 16.10 7.06 -3.95
CA ASP A 157 16.47 6.36 -2.73
C ASP A 157 16.62 7.32 -1.54
N CYS A 158 16.35 6.81 -0.35
CA CYS A 158 16.63 7.50 0.89
C CYS A 158 16.89 6.52 2.04
N GLU A 159 17.82 6.87 2.91
CA GLU A 159 18.10 6.17 4.16
C GLU A 159 17.32 6.82 5.32
N LEU A 160 16.33 6.10 5.84
CA LEU A 160 15.58 6.49 7.02
C LEU A 160 16.17 5.82 8.26
N VAL A 161 16.69 6.61 9.19
CA VAL A 161 17.21 6.14 10.47
C VAL A 161 16.04 5.76 11.39
N LEU A 162 15.96 4.49 11.76
CA LEU A 162 14.84 3.92 12.50
C LEU A 162 14.78 4.39 13.95
N THR A 163 13.75 5.18 14.26
CA THR A 163 13.32 5.44 15.63
C THR A 163 12.43 4.29 16.15
N PRO A 164 12.20 4.18 17.47
CA PRO A 164 11.24 3.21 18.01
C PRO A 164 9.82 3.36 17.42
N ALA A 165 9.37 4.59 17.17
CA ALA A 165 8.06 4.88 16.59
C ALA A 165 7.97 4.41 15.12
N THR A 166 9.00 4.70 14.32
CA THR A 166 9.10 4.27 12.93
C THR A 166 9.15 2.74 12.85
N ARG A 167 9.91 2.07 13.73
CA ARG A 167 9.99 0.61 13.81
C ARG A 167 8.64 -0.04 14.16
N ALA A 168 7.90 0.54 15.11
CA ALA A 168 6.55 0.08 15.45
C ALA A 168 5.55 0.22 14.27
N SER A 169 5.83 1.12 13.33
CA SER A 169 5.00 1.35 12.15
C SER A 169 5.38 0.46 10.95
N MET A 170 6.50 -0.27 11.02
CA MET A 170 6.93 -1.23 9.99
C MET A 170 6.17 -2.55 10.08
N THR A 171 5.69 -2.90 11.26
CA THR A 171 4.86 -4.09 11.42
C THR A 171 3.56 -3.84 10.66
N PRO A 172 3.09 -4.81 9.85
CA PRO A 172 1.78 -4.73 9.24
C PRO A 172 0.75 -4.31 10.28
N ASP A 173 -0.10 -3.39 9.89
CA ASP A 173 -1.13 -2.90 10.77
C ASP A 173 -1.99 -4.11 11.15
N SER A 174 -2.02 -4.47 12.43
CA SER A 174 -3.12 -5.30 12.96
C SER A 174 -4.47 -4.62 12.71
N VAL A 175 -4.46 -3.31 12.40
CA VAL A 175 -5.59 -2.47 12.01
C VAL A 175 -5.99 -2.67 10.51
N GLY A 176 -5.24 -3.48 9.76
CA GLY A 176 -5.62 -4.04 8.46
C GLY A 176 -6.30 -5.42 8.55
N ALA A 177 -6.38 -6.01 9.76
CA ALA A 177 -7.08 -7.27 10.00
C ALA A 177 -8.61 -7.17 9.80
N HIS A 178 -9.15 -5.98 9.52
CA HIS A 178 -10.58 -5.77 9.29
C HIS A 178 -11.02 -5.48 7.86
N GLN A 179 -10.14 -5.41 6.84
CA GLN A 179 -10.65 -5.25 5.45
C GLN A 179 -10.00 -6.10 4.35
N ASN A 180 -9.04 -6.98 4.66
CA ASN A 180 -8.77 -8.18 3.85
C ASN A 180 -8.01 -9.19 4.71
N ALA A 181 -8.68 -9.75 5.73
CA ALA A 181 -8.15 -10.92 6.39
C ALA A 181 -8.09 -12.04 5.35
N ALA A 182 -6.90 -12.51 4.98
CA ALA A 182 -6.75 -13.75 4.24
C ALA A 182 -7.64 -14.81 4.90
N LEU A 183 -8.33 -15.64 4.10
CA LEU A 183 -9.22 -16.65 4.65
C LEU A 183 -8.39 -17.58 5.56
N LEU A 184 -8.58 -17.46 6.86
CA LEU A 184 -8.01 -18.33 7.87
C LEU A 184 -8.30 -19.77 7.46
N SER A 185 -7.29 -20.62 7.48
CA SER A 185 -7.44 -21.99 7.03
C SER A 185 -7.77 -22.90 8.21
N PRO A 186 -8.92 -23.60 8.21
CA PRO A 186 -9.20 -24.70 9.14
C PRO A 186 -8.12 -25.78 9.19
N ALA A 187 -7.31 -25.90 8.14
CA ALA A 187 -6.20 -26.85 8.09
C ALA A 187 -4.94 -26.33 8.78
N ASN A 188 -4.82 -25.03 9.01
CA ASN A 188 -3.70 -24.43 9.72
C ASN A 188 -4.00 -24.38 11.24
N PRO A 189 -3.14 -24.96 12.10
CA PRO A 189 -3.37 -24.96 13.53
C PRO A 189 -3.38 -23.57 14.19
N THR A 190 -2.61 -22.62 13.66
CA THR A 190 -2.56 -21.24 14.20
C THR A 190 -3.85 -20.50 13.89
N ASP A 191 -4.34 -20.61 12.66
CA ASP A 191 -5.61 -20.04 12.22
C ASP A 191 -6.80 -20.65 12.98
N THR A 192 -6.76 -21.97 13.18
CA THR A 192 -7.79 -22.68 13.95
C THR A 192 -7.80 -22.23 15.41
N ARG A 193 -6.64 -21.97 16.03
CA ARG A 193 -6.59 -21.38 17.38
C ARG A 193 -7.24 -20.01 17.42
N ALA A 194 -6.98 -19.15 16.44
CA ALA A 194 -7.61 -17.82 16.37
C ALA A 194 -9.14 -17.93 16.29
N ILE A 195 -9.66 -18.82 15.44
CA ILE A 195 -11.10 -19.10 15.30
C ILE A 195 -11.69 -19.65 16.61
N GLN A 196 -11.04 -20.64 17.21
CA GLN A 196 -11.47 -21.25 18.48
C GLN A 196 -11.48 -20.23 19.64
N SER A 197 -10.46 -19.37 19.73
CA SER A 197 -10.41 -18.28 20.72
C SER A 197 -11.61 -17.36 20.57
N ARG A 198 -11.90 -16.92 19.35
CA ARG A 198 -13.01 -16.02 19.10
C ARG A 198 -14.37 -16.64 19.39
N LEU A 199 -14.58 -17.89 18.96
CA LEU A 199 -15.82 -18.63 19.28
C LEU A 199 -15.97 -18.83 20.80
N LYS A 200 -14.87 -18.94 21.54
CA LYS A 200 -14.88 -19.07 23.00
C LYS A 200 -15.23 -17.75 23.69
N GLU A 201 -14.70 -16.63 23.22
CA GLU A 201 -15.08 -15.27 23.68
C GLU A 201 -16.58 -15.01 23.49
N LEU A 202 -17.15 -15.47 22.36
CA LEU A 202 -18.58 -15.39 22.09
C LEU A 202 -19.43 -16.39 22.90
N GLY A 203 -18.80 -17.22 23.74
CA GLY A 203 -19.48 -18.25 24.54
C GLY A 203 -20.00 -19.46 23.75
N LEU A 204 -19.64 -19.57 22.47
CA LEU A 204 -20.09 -20.62 21.55
C LEU A 204 -19.20 -21.86 21.53
N TYR A 205 -17.93 -21.72 21.96
CA TYR A 205 -16.97 -22.82 22.02
C TYR A 205 -16.49 -23.06 23.46
N ARG A 206 -16.77 -24.26 24.00
CA ARG A 206 -16.39 -24.66 25.37
C ARG A 206 -15.14 -25.54 25.43
N GLY A 207 -14.56 -25.88 24.28
CA GLY A 207 -13.37 -26.73 24.19
C GLY A 207 -12.07 -26.04 24.61
N LYS A 208 -10.98 -26.80 24.52
CA LYS A 208 -9.61 -26.26 24.60
C LYS A 208 -9.26 -25.58 23.27
N ILE A 209 -8.47 -24.52 23.35
CA ILE A 209 -7.92 -23.83 22.17
C ILE A 209 -6.65 -24.58 21.79
N ASP A 210 -6.81 -25.68 21.05
CA ASP A 210 -5.74 -26.61 20.68
C ASP A 210 -5.26 -26.43 19.23
N GLY A 211 -6.03 -25.73 18.39
CA GLY A 211 -5.75 -25.56 16.97
C GLY A 211 -6.16 -26.76 16.12
N ILE A 212 -6.99 -27.65 16.64
CA ILE A 212 -7.48 -28.82 15.91
C ILE A 212 -8.91 -28.55 15.43
N TRP A 213 -9.14 -28.61 14.12
CA TRP A 213 -10.48 -28.48 13.55
C TRP A 213 -11.29 -29.76 13.77
N GLY A 214 -11.93 -29.86 14.94
CA GLY A 214 -12.74 -31.01 15.34
C GLY A 214 -14.24 -30.77 15.28
N LYS A 215 -15.03 -31.82 15.61
CA LYS A 215 -16.50 -31.77 15.66
C LYS A 215 -17.04 -30.64 16.54
N HIS A 216 -16.35 -30.34 17.65
CA HIS A 216 -16.76 -29.27 18.57
C HIS A 216 -16.51 -27.87 17.98
N THR A 217 -15.42 -27.67 17.24
CA THR A 217 -15.14 -26.41 16.54
C THR A 217 -16.15 -26.20 15.42
N GLN A 218 -16.44 -27.24 14.63
CA GLN A 218 -17.47 -27.20 13.59
C GLN A 218 -18.86 -26.84 14.17
N ALA A 219 -19.28 -27.50 15.25
CA ALA A 219 -20.57 -27.21 15.88
C ALA A 219 -20.68 -25.77 16.39
N ALA A 220 -19.57 -25.20 16.91
CA ALA A 220 -19.53 -23.80 17.35
C ALA A 220 -19.63 -22.82 16.17
N VAL A 221 -18.99 -23.11 15.04
CA VAL A 221 -19.12 -22.31 13.81
C VAL A 221 -20.54 -22.38 13.26
N ASP A 222 -21.17 -23.55 13.25
CA ASP A 222 -22.54 -23.71 12.77
C ASP A 222 -23.55 -22.99 13.68
N ALA A 223 -23.32 -23.01 15.00
CA ALA A 223 -24.10 -22.22 15.95
C ALA A 223 -23.93 -20.70 15.70
N PHE A 224 -22.68 -20.26 15.50
CA PHE A 224 -22.37 -18.86 15.17
C PHE A 224 -23.09 -18.40 13.89
N ARG A 225 -23.01 -19.18 12.82
CA ARG A 225 -23.68 -18.90 11.54
C ARG A 225 -25.19 -18.77 11.71
N ARG A 226 -25.80 -19.67 12.49
CA ARG A 226 -27.24 -19.63 12.80
C ARG A 226 -27.64 -18.36 13.55
N ILE A 227 -26.85 -17.95 14.54
CA ILE A 227 -27.09 -16.73 15.32
C ILE A 227 -26.96 -15.47 14.44
N ARG A 228 -26.04 -15.48 13.47
CA ARG A 228 -25.78 -14.35 12.56
C ARG A 228 -26.61 -14.37 11.27
N GLY A 229 -27.48 -15.36 11.07
CA GLY A 229 -28.27 -15.48 9.84
C GLY A 229 -27.44 -15.73 8.58
N ILE A 230 -26.24 -16.30 8.72
CA ILE A 230 -25.34 -16.62 7.61
C ILE A 230 -25.74 -17.98 7.03
N ALA A 231 -25.95 -18.04 5.72
CA ALA A 231 -26.26 -19.29 5.04
C ALA A 231 -25.20 -20.36 5.35
N SER A 232 -25.64 -21.53 5.84
CA SER A 232 -24.72 -22.62 6.18
C SER A 232 -24.10 -23.18 4.90
N THR A 233 -22.86 -22.78 4.62
CA THR A 233 -22.03 -23.39 3.60
C THR A 233 -21.31 -24.60 4.20
N ALA A 234 -21.14 -25.67 3.43
CA ALA A 234 -20.44 -26.88 3.89
C ALA A 234 -18.94 -26.64 4.17
N LYS A 235 -18.40 -25.48 3.81
CA LYS A 235 -16.97 -25.14 3.93
C LYS A 235 -16.80 -23.82 4.68
N TRP A 236 -15.63 -23.61 5.27
CA TRP A 236 -15.24 -22.31 5.82
C TRP A 236 -15.12 -21.27 4.69
N ASP A 237 -15.67 -20.07 4.90
CA ASP A 237 -15.74 -19.01 3.90
C ASP A 237 -15.51 -17.61 4.48
N MET A 238 -15.26 -16.65 3.59
CA MET A 238 -14.91 -15.29 3.96
C MET A 238 -16.03 -14.57 4.71
N ALA A 239 -17.29 -14.82 4.33
CA ALA A 239 -18.45 -14.20 4.97
C ALA A 239 -18.55 -14.60 6.46
N THR A 240 -18.32 -15.89 6.76
CA THR A 240 -18.27 -16.41 8.13
C THR A 240 -17.12 -15.79 8.92
N GLN A 241 -15.93 -15.71 8.31
CA GLN A 241 -14.74 -15.14 8.95
C GLN A 241 -14.92 -13.67 9.30
N GLN A 242 -15.38 -12.85 8.35
CA GLN A 242 -15.59 -11.43 8.55
C GLN A 242 -16.60 -11.18 9.66
N ALA A 243 -17.71 -11.93 9.68
CA ALA A 243 -18.70 -11.81 10.73
C ALA A 243 -18.16 -12.23 12.12
N LEU A 244 -17.28 -13.23 12.16
CA LEU A 244 -16.72 -13.75 13.41
C LEU A 244 -15.66 -12.82 14.01
N LEU A 245 -14.80 -12.26 13.16
CA LEU A 245 -13.64 -11.45 13.56
C LEU A 245 -13.91 -9.94 13.55
N GLY A 246 -14.91 -9.46 12.81
CA GLY A 246 -15.18 -8.03 12.60
C GLY A 246 -16.08 -7.35 13.64
N SER A 247 -16.17 -7.86 14.87
CA SER A 247 -17.07 -7.33 15.91
C SER A 247 -16.38 -6.98 17.23
#